data_AF-A0A2M6YLT5-F1
#
_entry.id   AF-A0A2M6YLT5-F1
#
_cell.length_a   1.000
_cell.length_b   1.000
_cell.length_c   1.000
_cell.angle_alpha   90.00
_cell.angle_beta   90.00
_cell.angle_gamma   90.00
#
_symmetry.space_group_name_H-M   'P 1'
#
loop_
_entity.id
_entity.type
_entity.pdbx_description
1 polymer ?
#
loop_
_entity_poly.entity_id
_entity_poly.type
_entity_poly.pdbx_seq_one_letter_code
_entity_poly.pdbx_strand_id
1 'polypeptide(L)' 'MARQYLREVAYELRKVVWPSRKETLASTAVVLVIVMLCGIYLGFVDLILARFVRLLIG' A
#
# COMPACT_ATOMS: atom_id res chain seq x y z
N MET A 1 -16.51 35.70 -10.73
CA MET A 1 -15.76 34.55 -11.28
C MET A 1 -15.25 33.64 -10.15
N ALA A 2 -14.15 33.95 -9.45
CA ALA A 2 -13.50 33.00 -8.51
C ALA A 2 -14.37 32.42 -7.36
N ARG A 3 -15.26 33.22 -6.75
CA ARG A 3 -16.15 32.73 -5.66
C ARG A 3 -17.12 31.63 -6.10
N GLN A 4 -17.52 31.63 -7.36
CA GLN A 4 -18.47 30.66 -7.90
C GLN A 4 -17.78 29.32 -8.18
N TYR A 5 -16.56 29.38 -8.76
CA TYR A 5 -15.69 28.21 -8.94
C TYR A 5 -15.33 27.53 -7.63
N LEU A 6 -14.96 28.27 -6.58
CA LEU A 6 -14.65 27.68 -5.26
C LEU A 6 -15.88 26.99 -4.64
N ARG A 7 -17.07 27.51 -4.90
CA ARG A 7 -18.33 26.94 -4.40
C ARG A 7 -18.72 25.67 -5.14
N GLU A 8 -18.49 25.59 -6.45
CA GLU A 8 -18.65 24.37 -7.25
C GLU A 8 -17.64 23.29 -6.84
N VAL A 9 -16.36 23.64 -6.67
CA VAL A 9 -15.31 22.70 -6.22
C VAL A 9 -15.65 22.16 -4.83
N ALA A 10 -16.10 22.98 -3.89
CA ALA A 10 -16.54 22.52 -2.57
C ALA A 10 -17.77 21.58 -2.63
N TYR A 11 -18.63 21.75 -3.64
CA TYR A 11 -19.81 20.90 -3.85
C TYR A 11 -19.43 19.55 -4.47
N GLU A 12 -18.52 19.53 -5.43
CA GLU A 12 -17.94 18.31 -6.03
C GLU A 12 -17.09 17.52 -5.02
N LEU A 13 -16.29 18.20 -4.20
CA LEU A 13 -15.53 17.58 -3.10
C LEU A 13 -16.43 16.94 -2.04
N ARG A 14 -17.69 17.36 -1.92
CA ARG A 14 -18.70 16.70 -1.08
C ARG A 14 -19.31 15.46 -1.71
N LYS A 15 -19.25 15.30 -3.04
CA LYS A 15 -19.60 14.06 -3.74
C LYS A 15 -18.47 13.03 -3.68
N VAL A 16 -17.25 13.44 -3.34
CA VAL A 16 -16.18 12.50 -3.01
C VAL A 16 -16.60 11.75 -1.75
N VAL A 17 -17.05 10.52 -1.96
CA VAL A 17 -17.42 9.58 -0.91
C VAL A 17 -16.12 9.22 -0.19
N TRP A 18 -15.78 9.99 0.84
CA TRP A 18 -14.63 9.66 1.67
C TRP A 18 -14.95 8.35 2.38
N PRO A 19 -14.13 7.31 2.18
CA PRO A 19 -14.35 6.02 2.80
C PRO A 19 -14.40 6.20 4.31
N SER A 20 -15.34 5.52 4.96
CA SER A 20 -15.45 5.58 6.41
C SER A 20 -14.13 5.07 7.03
N ARG A 21 -13.68 5.66 8.14
CA ARG A 21 -12.40 5.30 8.79
C ARG A 21 -12.22 3.79 9.01
N LYS A 22 -13.34 3.05 9.11
CA LYS A 22 -13.38 1.59 9.27
C LYS A 22 -12.97 0.85 7.98
N GLU A 23 -13.41 1.29 6.81
CA GLU A 23 -13.01 0.70 5.53
C GLU A 23 -11.54 1.00 5.21
N THR A 24 -11.07 2.22 5.48
CA THR A 24 -9.66 2.57 5.29
C THR A 24 -8.75 1.67 6.13
N LEU A 25 -9.15 1.38 7.38
CA LEU A 25 -8.40 0.50 8.26
C LEU A 25 -8.42 -0.96 7.79
N ALA A 26 -9.57 -1.44 7.30
CA ALA A 26 -9.71 -2.78 6.75
C ALA A 26 -8.81 -2.99 5.51
N SER A 27 -8.83 -2.05 4.56
CA SER A 27 -7.96 -2.10 3.38
C SER A 27 -6.48 -2.04 3.74
N THR A 28 -6.10 -1.23 4.74
CA THR A 28 -4.71 -1.14 5.20
C THR A 28 -4.24 -2.43 5.88
N ALA A 29 -5.12 -3.08 6.67
CA ALA A 29 -4.81 -4.35 7.33
C ALA A 29 -4.52 -5.47 6.32
N VAL A 30 -5.30 -5.55 5.24
CA VAL A 30 -5.07 -6.53 4.16
C VAL A 30 -3.72 -6.30 3.49
N VAL A 31 -3.38 -5.05 3.17
CA VAL A 31 -2.08 -4.71 2.57
C VAL A 31 -0.93 -5.10 3.50
N LEU A 32 -1.03 -4.84 4.80
CA LEU A 32 -0.01 -5.21 5.78
C LEU A 32 0.24 -6.73 5.81
N VAL A 33 -0.82 -7.53 5.75
CA VAL A 33 -0.70 -9.00 5.70
C VAL A 33 0.02 -9.44 4.43
N ILE A 34 -0.37 -8.90 3.27
CA ILE A 34 0.24 -9.24 1.98
C ILE A 34 1.72 -8.87 1.96
N VAL A 35 2.07 -7.65 2.42
CA VAL A 35 3.46 -7.20 2.47
C VAL A 35 4.30 -8.05 3.42
N MET A 36 3.75 -8.46 4.56
CA MET A 36 4.43 -9.35 5.50
C MET A 36 4.72 -10.72 4.86
N LEU A 37 3.73 -11.31 4.17
CA LEU A 37 3.91 -12.57 3.46
C LEU A 37 4.94 -12.46 2.33
N CYS A 38 4.86 -11.41 1.51
CA CYS A 38 5.84 -11.15 0.45
C CYS A 38 7.25 -10.95 1.01
N GLY A 39 7.39 -10.21 2.10
CA GLY A 39 8.68 -9.97 2.76
C GLY A 39 9.32 -11.25 3.30
N ILE A 40 8.52 -12.12 3.92
CA ILE A 40 8.99 -13.45 4.38
C ILE A 40 9.43 -14.30 3.20
N TYR A 41 8.62 -14.36 2.13
CA TYR A 41 8.92 -15.16 0.95
C TYR A 41 10.21 -14.70 0.27
N LEU A 42 10.32 -13.41 -0.04
CA LEU A 42 11.51 -12.84 -0.66
C LEU A 42 12.73 -13.04 0.24
N GLY A 43 12.64 -12.66 1.53
CA GLY A 43 13.75 -12.82 2.47
C GLY A 43 14.24 -14.26 2.61
N PHE A 44 13.33 -15.25 2.56
CA PHE A 44 13.70 -16.67 2.56
C PHE A 44 14.46 -17.07 1.27
N VAL A 45 13.97 -16.62 0.11
CA VAL A 45 14.63 -16.86 -1.18
C VAL A 45 16.02 -16.19 -1.23
N ASP A 46 16.13 -14.94 -0.79
CA ASP A 46 17.38 -14.19 -0.71
C ASP A 46 18.41 -14.90 0.19
N LEU A 47 17.97 -15.45 1.34
CA LEU A 47 18.81 -16.23 2.25
C LEU A 47 19.36 -17.51 1.60
N ILE A 48 18.50 -18.25 0.90
CA ILE A 48 18.90 -19.46 0.17
C ILE A 48 19.89 -19.09 -0.93
N LEU A 49 19.56 -18.08 -1.74
CA LEU A 49 20.36 -17.67 -2.87
C LEU A 49 21.74 -17.16 -2.40
N ALA A 50 21.79 -16.33 -1.36
CA ALA A 50 23.04 -15.84 -0.78
C ALA A 50 23.93 -16.98 -0.27
N ARG A 51 23.34 -18.01 0.34
CA ARG A 51 24.08 -19.20 0.81
C ARG A 51 24.57 -20.06 -0.36
N PHE A 52 23.76 -20.21 -1.40
CA PHE A 52 24.11 -20.96 -2.61
C PHE A 52 25.23 -20.27 -3.40
N VAL A 53 25.14 -18.94 -3.57
CA VAL A 53 26.17 -18.13 -4.22
C VAL A 53 27.48 -18.18 -3.43
N ARG A 54 27.44 -18.14 -2.09
CA ARG A 54 28.66 -18.30 -1.26
C ARG A 54 29.33 -19.66 -1.43
N LEU A 55 28.56 -20.74 -1.66
CA LEU A 55 29.10 -22.07 -1.94
C LEU A 55 29.69 -22.21 -3.35
N LEU A 56 29.30 -21.33 -4.28
CA LEU A 56 29.75 -21.35 -5.67
C LEU A 56 30.98 -20.47 -5.92
N ILE A 57 31.07 -19.36 -5.18
CA ILE A 57 32.19 -18.40 -5.25
C ILE A 57 33.31 -18.75 -4.26
N GLY A 58 32.97 -19.41 -3.15
CA GLY A 58 33.95 -20.01 -2.22
C GLY A 58 34.37 -21.39 -2.68
#